data_AF-A0A7C6I3R0-F1
#
_entry.id   AF-A0A7C6I3R0-F1
#
_cell.length_a   1.000
_cell.length_b   1.000
_cell.length_c   1.000
_cell.angle_alpha   90.00
_cell.angle_beta   90.00
_cell.angle_gamma   90.00
#
_symmetry.space_group_name_H-M   'P 1'
#
loop_
_entity.id
_entity.type
_entity.pdbx_description
1 polymer ?
#
loop_
_entity_poly.entity_id
_entity_poly.type
_entity_poly.pdbx_seq_one_letter_code
_entity_poly.pdbx_strand_id
1 'polypeptide(L)'
;MGQKLKKWFKRNYINLKRKPHIIPVIGLVIASMIYTFNLSYHSRTIAHFPSSYDAFLCFVTTLLSILSIFTFTNYYHKMNYFLLVLAILMTDFQIVLDILYMGSVRRYLAKDLDKAYDYMYSSYRSVQIHIIALAIVTILLILHPIYIAFRKRKKVKHETAKNH
;
A
#
# COMPACT_ATOMS: atom_id res chain seq x y z
N MET A 1 27.65 -18.28 0.44
CA MET A 1 26.18 -18.04 0.54
C MET A 1 25.63 -16.97 -0.41
N GLY A 2 26.34 -15.86 -0.67
CA GLY A 2 25.82 -14.73 -1.48
C GLY A 2 25.49 -14.99 -2.96
N GLN A 3 26.17 -15.92 -3.64
CA GLN A 3 25.92 -16.18 -5.08
C GLN A 3 24.57 -16.89 -5.36
N LYS A 4 24.14 -17.80 -4.46
CA LYS A 4 22.83 -18.45 -4.54
C LYS A 4 21.70 -17.45 -4.29
N LEU A 5 21.86 -16.56 -3.31
CA LEU A 5 20.97 -15.44 -3.02
C LEU A 5 20.85 -14.47 -4.20
N LYS A 6 21.97 -14.08 -4.81
CA LYS A 6 21.98 -13.18 -5.99
C LYS A 6 21.27 -13.81 -7.20
N LYS A 7 21.47 -15.10 -7.47
CA LYS A 7 20.72 -15.84 -8.50
C LYS A 7 19.23 -15.94 -8.17
N TRP A 8 18.88 -16.14 -6.90
CA TRP A 8 17.49 -16.19 -6.44
C TRP A 8 16.77 -14.84 -6.62
N PHE A 9 17.38 -13.73 -6.19
CA PHE A 9 16.86 -12.37 -6.42
C PHE A 9 16.75 -12.05 -7.91
N LYS A 10 17.75 -12.40 -8.72
CA LYS A 10 17.71 -12.19 -10.18
C LYS A 10 16.55 -12.97 -10.82
N ARG A 11 16.32 -14.22 -10.41
CA ARG A 11 15.23 -15.07 -10.91
C ARG A 11 13.86 -14.52 -10.49
N ASN A 12 13.73 -14.03 -9.25
CA ASN A 12 12.51 -13.41 -8.76
C ASN A 12 12.20 -12.07 -9.44
N TYR A 13 13.21 -11.24 -9.67
CA TYR A 13 13.07 -9.99 -10.43
C TYR A 13 12.61 -10.26 -11.88
N ILE A 14 13.18 -11.28 -12.54
CA ILE A 14 12.75 -11.70 -13.89
C ILE A 14 11.31 -12.23 -13.87
N ASN A 15 10.92 -12.98 -12.83
CA ASN A 15 9.54 -13.45 -12.67
C ASN A 15 8.55 -12.32 -12.40
N LEU A 16 8.95 -11.29 -11.64
CA LEU A 16 8.17 -10.06 -11.43
C LEU A 16 7.86 -9.38 -12.76
N LYS A 17 8.85 -9.27 -13.66
CA LYS A 17 8.65 -8.71 -15.01
C LYS A 17 7.68 -9.53 -15.86
N ARG A 18 7.57 -10.84 -15.65
CA ARG A 18 6.69 -11.74 -16.41
C ARG A 18 5.24 -11.69 -15.96
N LYS A 19 4.99 -11.31 -14.70
CA LYS A 19 3.67 -11.28 -14.04
C LYS A 19 3.37 -9.88 -13.48
N PRO A 20 2.79 -8.97 -14.28
CA PRO A 20 2.60 -7.57 -13.89
C PRO A 20 1.69 -7.37 -12.67
N HIS A 21 0.80 -8.32 -12.37
CA HIS A 21 -0.08 -8.28 -11.19
C HIS A 21 0.66 -8.42 -9.87
N ILE A 22 1.87 -8.99 -9.85
CA ILE A 22 2.62 -9.21 -8.61
C ILE A 22 3.12 -7.87 -8.04
N ILE A 23 3.41 -6.89 -8.89
CA ILE A 23 3.98 -5.60 -8.50
C ILE A 23 3.03 -4.83 -7.55
N PRO A 24 1.77 -4.56 -7.91
CA PRO A 24 0.83 -3.88 -7.01
C PRO A 24 0.51 -4.68 -5.75
N VAL A 25 0.43 -6.02 -5.83
CA VAL A 25 0.23 -6.87 -4.62
C VAL A 25 1.38 -6.71 -3.64
N ILE A 26 2.62 -6.79 -4.10
CA ILE A 26 3.79 -6.61 -3.24
C ILE A 26 3.78 -5.20 -2.65
N GLY A 27 3.41 -4.19 -3.43
CA GLY A 27 3.26 -2.82 -2.94
C GLY A 27 2.25 -2.72 -1.79
N LEU A 28 1.04 -3.27 -1.96
CA LEU A 28 0.02 -3.31 -0.90
C LEU A 28 0.51 -4.05 0.35
N VAL A 29 1.21 -5.17 0.19
CA VAL A 29 1.78 -5.93 1.31
C VAL A 29 2.85 -5.10 2.03
N ILE A 30 3.75 -4.45 1.32
CA ILE A 30 4.80 -3.61 1.92
C ILE A 30 4.17 -2.42 2.67
N ALA A 31 3.18 -1.74 2.07
CA ALA A 31 2.46 -0.66 2.74
C ALA A 31 1.80 -1.17 4.05
N SER A 32 1.11 -2.31 3.97
CA SER A 32 0.48 -2.94 5.14
C SER A 32 1.48 -3.31 6.24
N MET A 33 2.67 -3.81 5.87
CA MET A 33 3.74 -4.12 6.82
C MET A 33 4.28 -2.87 7.50
N ILE A 34 4.49 -1.77 6.74
CA ILE A 34 4.93 -0.49 7.28
C ILE A 34 3.96 -0.01 8.36
N TYR A 35 2.66 -0.09 8.09
CA TYR A 35 1.64 0.31 9.07
C TYR A 35 1.63 -0.62 10.30
N THR A 36 1.60 -1.93 10.08
CA THR A 36 1.46 -2.94 11.15
C THR A 36 2.66 -2.93 12.10
N PHE A 37 3.89 -2.78 11.59
CA PHE A 37 5.09 -2.75 12.43
C PHE A 37 5.16 -1.49 13.29
N ASN A 38 4.51 -0.41 12.89
CA ASN A 38 4.47 0.84 13.65
C ASN A 38 3.20 0.99 14.51
N LEU A 39 2.33 -0.03 14.53
CA LEU A 39 1.08 -0.02 15.30
C LEU A 39 1.32 0.21 16.80
N SER A 40 2.44 -0.28 17.33
CA SER A 40 2.84 -0.03 18.73
C SER A 40 3.03 1.45 19.04
N TYR A 41 3.60 2.22 18.11
CA TYR A 41 3.76 3.67 18.28
C TYR A 41 2.41 4.38 18.23
N HIS A 42 1.54 3.98 17.29
CA HIS A 42 0.19 4.53 17.17
C HIS A 42 -0.64 4.27 18.43
N SER A 43 -0.61 3.04 18.93
CA SER A 43 -1.33 2.64 20.15
C SER A 43 -0.85 3.44 21.38
N ARG A 44 0.46 3.65 21.55
CA ARG A 44 1.00 4.49 22.64
C ARG A 44 0.57 5.95 22.51
N THR A 45 0.59 6.50 21.30
CA THR A 45 0.11 7.88 21.06
C THR A 45 -1.36 8.04 21.44
N ILE A 46 -2.20 7.09 21.03
CA ILE A 46 -3.65 7.11 21.33
C ILE A 46 -3.93 6.89 22.81
N ALA A 47 -3.20 5.99 23.47
CA ALA A 47 -3.35 5.75 24.89
C ALA A 47 -2.99 6.99 25.74
N HIS A 48 -2.02 7.78 25.29
CA HIS A 48 -1.59 8.98 26.01
C HIS A 48 -2.49 10.20 25.71
N PHE A 49 -2.93 10.35 24.46
CA PHE A 49 -3.86 11.40 24.04
C PHE A 49 -5.10 10.79 23.38
N PRO A 50 -6.03 10.25 24.17
CA PRO A 50 -7.22 9.63 23.61
C PRO A 50 -8.14 10.71 23.03
N SER A 51 -8.37 10.68 21.72
CA SER A 51 -9.58 11.27 21.14
C SER A 51 -10.63 10.20 20.93
N SER A 52 -11.88 10.65 20.80
CA SER A 52 -13.04 9.78 20.59
C SER A 52 -12.97 8.93 19.33
N TYR A 53 -12.11 9.25 18.36
CA TYR A 53 -12.09 8.57 17.05
C TYR A 53 -10.72 8.05 16.59
N ASP A 54 -9.58 8.41 17.21
CA ASP A 54 -8.26 7.98 16.69
C ASP A 54 -8.05 6.45 16.74
N ALA A 55 -8.51 5.79 17.81
CA ALA A 55 -8.49 4.32 17.90
C ALA A 55 -9.30 3.67 16.78
N PHE A 56 -10.46 4.26 16.46
CA PHE A 56 -11.31 3.79 15.39
C PHE A 56 -10.67 4.01 14.02
N LEU A 57 -10.02 5.17 13.78
CA LEU A 57 -9.26 5.41 12.54
C LEU A 57 -8.18 4.35 12.34
N CYS A 58 -7.37 4.06 13.37
CA CYS A 58 -6.34 3.02 13.28
C CYS A 58 -6.91 1.63 12.99
N PHE A 59 -8.03 1.29 13.63
CA PHE A 59 -8.73 0.02 13.38
C PHE A 59 -9.21 -0.09 11.92
N VAL A 60 -9.90 0.94 11.42
CA VAL A 60 -10.43 0.96 10.05
C VAL A 60 -9.30 0.94 9.04
N THR A 61 -8.22 1.71 9.22
CA THR A 61 -7.06 1.68 8.32
C THR A 61 -6.45 0.29 8.25
N THR A 62 -6.28 -0.39 9.39
CA THR A 62 -5.75 -1.76 9.44
C THR A 62 -6.66 -2.74 8.69
N LEU A 63 -7.98 -2.64 8.90
CA LEU A 63 -8.96 -3.49 8.23
C LEU A 63 -8.94 -3.30 6.71
N LEU A 64 -8.92 -2.05 6.26
CA LEU A 64 -8.86 -1.71 4.84
C LEU A 64 -7.56 -2.20 4.21
N SER A 65 -6.43 -2.10 4.92
CA SER A 65 -5.11 -2.56 4.45
C SER A 65 -5.11 -4.05 4.08
N ILE A 66 -5.70 -4.88 4.94
CA ILE A 66 -5.83 -6.31 4.70
C ILE A 66 -6.82 -6.57 3.56
N LEU A 67 -7.98 -5.91 3.60
CA LEU A 67 -9.04 -6.14 2.62
C LEU A 67 -8.69 -5.63 1.21
N SER A 68 -7.86 -4.59 1.07
CA SER A 68 -7.33 -4.14 -0.23
C SER A 68 -6.43 -5.20 -0.88
N ILE A 69 -5.62 -5.93 -0.10
CA ILE A 69 -4.80 -7.04 -0.61
C ILE A 69 -5.69 -8.16 -1.18
N PHE A 70 -6.70 -8.60 -0.41
CA PHE A 70 -7.61 -9.66 -0.84
C PHE A 70 -8.45 -9.23 -2.05
N THR A 71 -8.95 -8.00 -2.05
CA THR A 71 -9.77 -7.46 -3.14
C THR A 71 -8.99 -7.41 -4.46
N PHE A 72 -7.75 -6.92 -4.44
CA PHE A 72 -6.91 -6.89 -5.65
C PHE A 72 -6.48 -8.29 -6.11
N THR A 73 -6.20 -9.20 -5.18
CA THR A 73 -5.88 -10.59 -5.51
C THR A 73 -7.06 -11.29 -6.19
N ASN A 74 -8.27 -11.06 -5.69
CA ASN A 74 -9.50 -11.60 -6.27
C ASN A 74 -9.84 -10.96 -7.63
N TYR A 75 -9.54 -9.66 -7.81
CA TYR A 75 -9.60 -9.01 -9.12
C TYR A 75 -8.79 -9.79 -10.15
N TYR A 76 -7.56 -10.18 -9.84
CA TYR A 76 -6.73 -10.94 -10.79
C TYR A 76 -7.32 -12.32 -11.10
N HIS A 77 -7.92 -13.00 -10.11
CA HIS A 77 -8.48 -14.33 -10.35
C HIS A 77 -9.74 -14.29 -11.22
N LYS A 78 -10.62 -13.31 -10.99
CA LYS A 78 -11.91 -13.18 -11.69
C LYS A 78 -11.90 -12.20 -12.87
N MET A 79 -10.82 -11.43 -13.03
CA MET A 79 -10.69 -10.33 -14.00
C MET A 79 -11.86 -9.32 -13.95
N ASN A 80 -12.42 -9.08 -12.75
CA ASN A 80 -13.57 -8.21 -12.56
C ASN A 80 -13.15 -6.77 -12.24
N TYR A 81 -13.37 -5.85 -13.18
CA TYR A 81 -13.03 -4.43 -13.03
C TYR A 81 -13.66 -3.75 -11.81
N PHE A 82 -14.83 -4.21 -11.34
CA PHE A 82 -15.43 -3.70 -10.10
C PHE A 82 -14.51 -3.90 -8.88
N LEU A 83 -13.86 -5.06 -8.78
CA LEU A 83 -12.91 -5.34 -7.70
C LEU A 83 -11.64 -4.50 -7.81
N LEU A 84 -11.20 -4.15 -9.02
CA LEU A 84 -10.08 -3.23 -9.20
C LEU A 84 -10.43 -1.83 -8.70
N VAL A 85 -11.59 -1.31 -9.10
CA VAL A 85 -12.08 0.00 -8.65
C VAL A 85 -12.25 0.01 -7.13
N LEU A 86 -12.83 -1.05 -6.56
CA LEU A 86 -12.96 -1.20 -5.11
C LEU A 86 -11.59 -1.19 -4.41
N ALA A 87 -10.59 -1.92 -4.93
CA ALA A 87 -9.25 -1.91 -4.35
C ALA A 87 -8.59 -0.53 -4.39
N ILE A 88 -8.79 0.24 -5.46
CA ILE A 88 -8.30 1.63 -5.57
C ILE A 88 -9.01 2.51 -4.54
N LEU A 89 -10.34 2.49 -4.50
CA LEU A 89 -11.14 3.26 -3.54
C LEU A 89 -10.75 2.97 -2.09
N MET A 90 -10.51 1.71 -1.76
CA MET A 90 -10.07 1.32 -0.42
C MET A 90 -8.66 1.80 -0.08
N THR A 91 -7.76 1.82 -1.07
CA THR A 91 -6.40 2.35 -0.91
C THR A 91 -6.43 3.88 -0.73
N ASP A 92 -7.23 4.58 -1.54
CA ASP A 92 -7.42 6.03 -1.42
C ASP A 92 -8.09 6.41 -0.10
N PHE A 93 -9.06 5.61 0.35
CA PHE A 93 -9.72 5.83 1.62
C PHE A 93 -8.75 5.67 2.81
N GLN A 94 -7.79 4.73 2.74
CA GLN A 94 -6.71 4.65 3.75
C GLN A 94 -5.87 5.93 3.81
N ILE A 95 -5.54 6.53 2.67
CA ILE A 95 -4.79 7.80 2.62
C ILE A 95 -5.57 8.91 3.36
N VAL A 96 -6.88 8.99 3.15
CA VAL A 96 -7.73 9.97 3.86
C VAL A 96 -7.71 9.73 5.37
N LEU A 97 -7.85 8.48 5.82
CA LEU A 97 -7.82 8.14 7.25
C LEU A 97 -6.46 8.47 7.88
N ASP A 98 -5.36 8.20 7.17
CA ASP A 98 -4.01 8.54 7.62
C ASP A 98 -3.80 10.06 7.74
N ILE A 99 -4.34 10.85 6.80
CA ILE A 99 -4.30 12.32 6.88
C ILE A 99 -5.06 12.82 8.11
N LEU A 100 -6.25 12.27 8.38
CA LEU A 100 -7.04 12.63 9.55
C LEU A 100 -6.29 12.28 10.85
N TYR A 101 -5.73 11.08 10.93
CA TYR A 101 -4.92 10.64 12.06
C TYR A 101 -3.68 11.51 12.26
N MET A 102 -2.96 11.82 11.17
CA MET A 102 -1.81 12.73 11.18
C MET A 102 -2.18 14.13 11.69
N GLY A 103 -3.37 14.62 11.33
CA GLY A 103 -3.94 15.87 11.85
C GLY A 103 -4.18 15.83 13.36
N SER A 104 -4.72 14.72 13.89
CA SER A 104 -4.84 14.51 15.34
C SER A 104 -3.48 14.52 16.03
N VAL A 105 -2.51 13.75 15.53
CA VAL A 105 -1.15 13.68 16.10
C VAL A 105 -0.49 15.06 16.11
N ARG A 106 -0.59 15.83 15.01
CA ARG A 106 -0.03 17.18 14.93
C ARG A 106 -0.63 18.13 15.98
N ARG A 107 -1.94 18.03 16.25
CA ARG A 107 -2.59 18.81 17.30
C ARG A 107 -2.09 18.43 18.69
N TYR A 108 -1.76 17.17 18.93
CA TYR A 108 -1.17 16.74 20.21
C TYR A 108 0.25 17.29 20.38
N LEU A 109 1.09 17.20 19.35
CA LEU A 109 2.43 17.80 19.38
C LEU A 109 2.41 19.31 19.63
N ALA A 110 1.40 20.02 19.11
CA ALA A 110 1.28 21.47 19.31
C ALA A 110 0.78 21.86 20.72
N LYS A 111 0.08 20.95 21.42
CA LYS A 111 -0.46 21.21 22.77
C LYS A 111 0.57 20.97 23.88
N ASP A 112 1.49 20.05 23.67
CA ASP A 112 2.45 19.63 24.70
C ASP A 112 3.87 19.58 24.10
N LEU A 113 4.40 20.76 23.73
CA LEU A 113 5.72 20.93 23.12
C LEU A 113 6.86 20.42 24.02
N ASP A 114 6.71 20.55 25.35
CA ASP A 114 7.72 20.15 26.33
C ASP A 114 7.72 18.64 26.62
N LYS A 115 6.64 17.93 26.30
CA LYS A 115 6.54 16.47 26.45
C LYS A 115 6.32 15.78 25.11
N ALA A 116 6.91 16.29 24.04
CA ALA A 116 6.84 15.62 22.74
C ALA A 116 7.61 14.29 22.78
N TYR A 117 6.93 13.22 23.18
CA TYR A 117 7.55 11.92 23.35
C TYR A 117 7.99 11.33 22.02
N ASP A 118 9.14 10.62 22.00
CA ASP A 118 9.72 9.99 20.80
C ASP A 118 8.73 9.10 20.03
N TYR A 119 7.78 8.48 20.72
CA TYR A 119 6.74 7.66 20.09
C TYR A 119 5.75 8.48 19.25
N MET A 120 5.49 9.75 19.58
CA MET A 120 4.60 10.64 18.81
C MET A 120 5.25 11.05 17.49
N TYR A 121 6.54 11.42 17.51
CA TYR A 121 7.30 11.69 16.29
C TYR A 121 7.45 10.45 15.41
N SER A 122 7.69 9.29 16.03
CA SER A 122 7.77 8.00 15.32
C SER A 122 6.43 7.63 14.68
N SER A 123 5.33 7.82 15.40
CA SER A 123 3.95 7.64 14.92
C SER A 123 3.66 8.57 13.73
N TYR A 124 4.00 9.86 13.84
CA TYR A 124 3.82 10.84 12.77
C TYR A 124 4.62 10.48 11.51
N ARG A 125 5.92 10.18 11.67
CA ARG A 125 6.80 9.81 10.55
C ARG A 125 6.36 8.50 9.90
N SER A 126 5.93 7.51 10.68
CA SER A 126 5.39 6.26 10.16
C SER A 126 4.20 6.49 9.24
N VAL A 127 3.24 7.32 9.67
CA VAL A 127 2.04 7.64 8.87
C VAL A 127 2.41 8.36 7.58
N GLN A 128 3.38 9.28 7.62
CA GLN A 128 3.89 9.93 6.40
C GLN A 128 4.49 8.92 5.41
N ILE A 129 5.31 7.98 5.91
CA ILE A 129 5.89 6.92 5.08
C ILE A 129 4.78 6.03 4.51
N HIS A 130 3.76 5.71 5.30
CA HIS A 130 2.62 4.91 4.87
C HIS A 130 1.81 5.60 3.76
N ILE A 131 1.50 6.89 3.91
CA ILE A 131 0.84 7.70 2.87
C ILE A 131 1.63 7.68 1.56
N ILE A 132 2.95 7.90 1.61
CA ILE A 132 3.81 7.87 0.42
C ILE A 132 3.79 6.48 -0.23
N ALA A 133 3.87 5.41 0.57
CA ALA A 133 3.79 4.05 0.08
C ALA A 133 2.43 3.77 -0.60
N LEU A 134 1.32 4.15 0.02
CA LEU A 134 -0.03 4.02 -0.53
C LEU A 134 -0.22 4.83 -1.81
N ALA A 135 0.33 6.04 -1.90
CA ALA A 135 0.28 6.85 -3.11
C ALA A 135 0.98 6.15 -4.29
N ILE A 136 2.19 5.60 -4.06
CA ILE A 136 2.91 4.82 -5.08
C ILE A 136 2.10 3.58 -5.49
N VAL A 137 1.51 2.88 -4.52
CA VAL A 137 0.68 1.70 -4.78
C VAL A 137 -0.56 2.05 -5.60
N THR A 138 -1.21 3.16 -5.30
CA THR A 138 -2.38 3.65 -6.04
C THR A 138 -2.03 3.90 -7.50
N ILE A 139 -0.90 4.55 -7.77
CA ILE A 139 -0.39 4.74 -9.14
C ILE A 139 -0.17 3.39 -9.82
N LEU A 140 0.41 2.41 -9.12
CA LEU A 140 0.62 1.05 -9.66
C LEU A 140 -0.69 0.32 -9.96
N LEU A 141 -1.71 0.47 -9.12
CA LEU A 141 -3.04 -0.11 -9.31
C LEU A 141 -3.73 0.46 -10.55
N ILE A 142 -3.66 1.79 -10.73
CA ILE A 142 -4.22 2.49 -11.89
C ILE A 142 -3.47 2.13 -13.18
N LEU A 143 -2.15 1.98 -13.11
CA LEU A 143 -1.31 1.65 -14.27
C LEU A 143 -1.45 0.18 -14.70
N HIS A 144 -1.87 -0.70 -13.80
CA HIS A 144 -2.00 -2.13 -14.05
C HIS A 144 -2.88 -2.50 -15.28
N PRO A 145 -4.14 -2.02 -15.41
CA PRO A 145 -4.96 -2.31 -16.60
C PRO A 145 -4.34 -1.78 -17.90
N ILE A 146 -3.68 -0.62 -17.84
CA ILE A 146 -2.97 -0.02 -18.98
C ILE A 146 -1.84 -0.94 -19.44
N TYR A 147 -1.04 -1.45 -18.51
CA TYR A 147 0.05 -2.38 -18.81
C TYR A 147 -0.45 -3.67 -19.48
N ILE A 148 -1.55 -4.25 -18.99
CA ILE A 148 -2.16 -5.44 -19.59
C ILE A 148 -2.59 -5.16 -21.03
N ALA A 149 -3.23 -4.01 -21.28
CA ALA A 149 -3.67 -3.62 -22.61
C ALA A 149 -2.49 -3.47 -23.59
N PHE A 150 -1.40 -2.81 -23.19
CA PHE A 150 -0.21 -2.66 -24.02
C PHE A 150 0.45 -4.00 -24.35
N ARG A 151 0.52 -4.92 -23.39
CA ARG A 151 1.10 -6.26 -23.62
C ARG A 151 0.28 -7.08 -24.62
N LYS A 152 -1.05 -7.04 -24.52
CA LYS A 152 -1.95 -7.71 -25.49
C LYS A 152 -1.73 -7.19 -26.91
N ARG A 153 -1.64 -5.86 -27.09
CA ARG A 153 -1.40 -5.23 -28.41
C ARG A 153 -0.07 -5.65 -29.04
N LYS A 154 1.03 -5.73 -28.28
CA LYS A 154 2.34 -6.17 -28.80
C LYS A 154 2.33 -7.63 -29.28
N LYS A 155 1.62 -8.52 -28.57
CA LYS A 155 1.52 -9.93 -28.95
C LYS A 155 0.81 -10.10 -30.30
N VAL A 156 -0.32 -9.40 -30.48
CA VAL A 156 -1.08 -9.43 -31.75
C VAL A 156 -0.23 -8.95 -32.93
N LYS A 157 0.47 -7.82 -32.80
CA LYS A 157 1.35 -7.31 -33.86
C LYS A 157 2.48 -8.28 -34.25
N HIS A 158 3.04 -9.00 -33.29
CA HIS A 158 4.10 -9.98 -33.54
C HIS A 158 3.56 -11.24 -34.24
N GLU A 159 2.34 -11.68 -33.93
CA GLU A 159 1.71 -12.82 -34.61
C GLU A 159 1.35 -12.49 -36.07
N THR A 160 0.84 -11.29 -36.34
CA THR A 160 0.56 -10.83 -37.71
C THR A 160 1.82 -10.65 -38.57
N ALA A 161 2.94 -10.24 -37.96
CA ALA A 161 4.21 -10.06 -38.68
C ALA A 161 4.94 -11.38 -38.99
N LYS A 162 4.52 -12.51 -38.40
CA LYS A 162 5.12 -13.84 -38.64
C LYS A 162 4.39 -14.64 -39.73
N ASN A 163 3.21 -14.17 -40.14
CA ASN A 163 2.34 -14.81 -41.12
C ASN A 163 2.37 -14.13 -42.50
N HIS A 164 3.25 -13.14 -42.67
CA HIS A 164 3.61 -12.48 -43.92
C HIS A 164 5.10 -12.68 -44.17
#